data_AF-A0A653EWL3-F1
#
_entry.id   AF-A0A653EWL3-F1
#
_cell.length_a   1.000
_cell.length_b   1.000
_cell.length_c   1.000
_cell.angle_alpha   90.00
_cell.angle_beta   90.00
_cell.angle_gamma   90.00
#
_symmetry.space_group_name_H-M   'P 1'
#
loop_
_entity.id
_entity.type
_entity.pdbx_description
1 polymer ?
#
loop_
_entity_poly.entity_id
_entity_poly.type
_entity_poly.pdbx_seq_one_letter_code
_entity_poly.pdbx_strand_id
1 'polypeptide(L)'
;MGWLDERAQIPVDPEYGPCWHLGVLPLDDGGTAVTLITSHSVVDGVALHLAIHEAVNGITRDFGYPPPRSRSRGRALLVDAWDAIRGLPEVFRALIACIMLVLERDSSAKTRTSTPSAKSSRSDEPIVVPSVTFSCDLALWDARVLELGGSSNSLFVALATRLAQRMGRLSPADGAVTITMPVNERTAGDLRANALTAITFRVDPDRVTTDLQLIRNEMKQSLAALHGSPNELLKPLPLAPYTPRWLARKMAALALGSSDLPVCCSNVRDLGQDLNRIDGTDADYFSARLFNQGATKQSIERESGQLYLFSGRLNGKVFISVSSYQLDAENSNRQLRELIEETLADYRLTAEVFG
;
A
#
# COMPACT_ATOMS: atom_id res chain seq x y z
N MET A 1 -5.78 -17.13 -14.19
CA MET A 1 -5.84 -15.77 -13.61
C MET A 1 -7.11 -14.97 -13.94
N GLY A 2 -7.75 -15.14 -15.10
CA GLY A 2 -8.91 -14.34 -15.51
C GLY A 2 -9.99 -14.14 -14.44
N TRP A 3 -10.40 -15.22 -13.75
CA TRP A 3 -11.38 -15.12 -12.66
C TRP A 3 -10.94 -14.22 -11.49
N LEU A 4 -9.66 -14.29 -11.06
CA LEU A 4 -9.17 -13.44 -9.97
C LEU A 4 -9.14 -11.96 -10.37
N ASP A 5 -8.84 -11.67 -11.64
CA ASP A 5 -8.88 -10.30 -12.18
C ASP A 5 -10.32 -9.80 -12.32
N GLU A 6 -11.24 -10.63 -12.81
CA GLU A 6 -12.68 -10.33 -12.87
C GLU A 6 -13.24 -10.03 -11.48
N ARG A 7 -12.91 -10.86 -10.48
CA ARG A 7 -13.29 -10.62 -9.08
C ARG A 7 -12.77 -9.26 -8.61
N ALA A 8 -11.52 -8.93 -8.92
CA ALA A 8 -10.91 -7.65 -8.54
C ALA A 8 -11.53 -6.42 -9.21
N GLN A 9 -12.28 -6.59 -10.31
CA GLN A 9 -13.01 -5.50 -10.96
C GLN A 9 -14.43 -5.32 -10.43
N ILE A 10 -14.93 -6.21 -9.57
CA ILE A 10 -16.24 -6.02 -8.91
C ILE A 10 -16.10 -4.87 -7.91
N PRO A 11 -16.88 -3.79 -8.04
CA PRO A 11 -16.73 -2.62 -7.17
C PRO A 11 -17.07 -2.91 -5.72
N VAL A 12 -16.30 -2.32 -4.80
CA VAL A 12 -16.66 -2.14 -3.39
C VAL A 12 -16.97 -0.67 -3.12
N ASP A 13 -18.01 -0.39 -2.33
CA ASP A 13 -18.40 0.98 -2.00
C ASP A 13 -18.38 1.19 -0.47
N PRO A 14 -17.33 1.83 0.08
CA PRO A 14 -17.26 2.10 1.50
C PRO A 14 -18.29 3.15 1.98
N GLU A 15 -18.92 3.91 1.08
CA GLU A 15 -19.95 4.92 1.42
C GLU A 15 -21.34 4.29 1.46
N TYR A 16 -21.71 3.50 0.44
CA TYR A 16 -23.07 2.98 0.28
C TYR A 16 -23.22 1.45 0.40
N GLY A 17 -22.12 0.67 0.38
CA GLY A 17 -22.15 -0.75 0.72
C GLY A 17 -21.31 -1.68 -0.15
N PRO A 18 -21.40 -2.99 0.14
CA PRO A 18 -20.44 -3.55 1.08
C PRO A 18 -19.00 -3.11 0.74
N CYS A 19 -18.24 -2.72 1.76
CA CYS A 19 -16.83 -2.33 1.60
C CYS A 19 -15.91 -3.52 1.29
N TRP A 20 -16.46 -4.73 1.19
CA TRP A 20 -15.75 -5.96 0.88
C TRP A 20 -16.67 -6.98 0.17
N HIS A 21 -16.08 -7.97 -0.49
CA HIS A 21 -16.82 -9.14 -0.97
C HIS A 21 -15.93 -10.40 -0.98
N LEU A 22 -16.56 -11.55 -0.73
CA LEU A 22 -15.93 -12.87 -0.82
C LEU A 22 -16.40 -13.58 -2.09
N GLY A 23 -15.48 -14.27 -2.76
CA GLY A 23 -15.77 -15.13 -3.92
C GLY A 23 -15.17 -16.51 -3.71
N VAL A 24 -15.90 -17.53 -4.12
CA VAL A 24 -15.49 -18.93 -4.02
C VAL A 24 -15.75 -19.58 -5.37
N LEU A 25 -14.74 -20.23 -5.92
CA LEU A 25 -14.81 -20.96 -7.19
C LEU A 25 -14.27 -22.38 -6.97
N PRO A 26 -15.13 -23.41 -7.02
CA PRO A 26 -14.68 -24.79 -7.10
C PRO A 26 -13.89 -25.02 -8.38
N LEU A 27 -12.80 -25.78 -8.29
CA LEU A 27 -11.94 -26.14 -9.41
C LEU A 27 -12.22 -27.59 -9.85
N ASP A 28 -11.90 -27.91 -11.10
CA ASP A 28 -12.20 -29.21 -11.70
C ASP A 28 -11.40 -30.36 -11.09
N ASP A 29 -10.26 -30.06 -10.45
CA ASP A 29 -9.40 -31.01 -9.73
C ASP A 29 -9.87 -31.26 -8.28
N GLY A 30 -11.00 -30.68 -7.88
CA GLY A 30 -11.52 -30.74 -6.51
C GLY A 30 -10.96 -29.66 -5.58
N GLY A 31 -10.05 -28.81 -6.05
CA GLY A 31 -9.58 -27.64 -5.32
C GLY A 31 -10.64 -26.53 -5.24
N THR A 32 -10.33 -25.47 -4.50
CA THR A 32 -11.20 -24.28 -4.41
C THR A 32 -10.36 -23.01 -4.41
N ALA A 33 -10.70 -22.07 -5.29
CA ALA A 33 -10.13 -20.72 -5.28
C ALA A 33 -11.02 -19.78 -4.47
N VAL A 34 -10.42 -19.02 -3.55
CA VAL A 34 -11.11 -18.06 -2.69
C VAL A 34 -10.51 -16.66 -2.88
N THR A 35 -11.37 -15.65 -3.03
CA THR A 35 -10.98 -14.23 -3.04
C THR A 35 -11.67 -13.48 -1.92
N LEU A 36 -10.94 -12.67 -1.17
CA LEU A 36 -11.50 -11.64 -0.31
C LEU A 36 -10.98 -10.28 -0.79
N ILE A 37 -11.90 -9.43 -1.25
CA ILE A 37 -11.60 -8.07 -1.71
C ILE A 37 -12.20 -7.11 -0.72
N THR A 38 -11.43 -6.10 -0.32
CA THR A 38 -11.85 -5.08 0.65
C THR A 38 -11.32 -3.71 0.24
N SER A 39 -12.07 -2.66 0.57
CA SER A 39 -11.64 -1.28 0.37
C SER A 39 -10.57 -0.92 1.39
N HIS A 40 -9.43 -0.41 0.90
CA HIS A 40 -8.36 0.09 1.77
C HIS A 40 -8.79 1.33 2.59
N SER A 41 -9.90 1.98 2.22
CA SER A 41 -10.48 3.08 3.00
C SER A 41 -10.99 2.63 4.37
N VAL A 42 -11.38 1.36 4.52
CA VAL A 42 -11.94 0.83 5.77
C VAL A 42 -10.99 -0.07 6.53
N VAL A 43 -9.92 -0.56 5.92
CA VAL A 43 -8.99 -1.51 6.55
C VAL A 43 -7.64 -1.51 5.85
N ASP A 44 -6.54 -1.52 6.60
CA ASP A 44 -5.20 -1.78 6.04
C ASP A 44 -4.87 -3.27 6.01
N GLY A 45 -3.76 -3.64 5.36
CA GLY A 45 -3.36 -5.05 5.21
C GLY A 45 -3.14 -5.80 6.53
N VAL A 46 -2.71 -5.11 7.61
CA VAL A 46 -2.51 -5.73 8.92
C VAL A 46 -3.85 -5.96 9.60
N ALA A 47 -4.74 -4.96 9.61
CA ALA A 47 -6.08 -5.13 10.16
C ALA A 47 -6.91 -6.16 9.39
N LEU A 48 -6.75 -6.25 8.07
CA LEU A 48 -7.39 -7.29 7.26
C LEU A 48 -6.91 -8.68 7.67
N HIS A 49 -5.59 -8.85 7.83
CA HIS A 49 -5.05 -10.12 8.31
C HIS A 49 -5.62 -10.50 9.68
N LEU A 50 -5.63 -9.56 10.63
CA LEU A 50 -6.19 -9.77 11.96
C LEU A 50 -7.69 -10.15 11.89
N ALA A 51 -8.47 -9.47 11.05
CA ALA A 51 -9.89 -9.76 10.89
C ALA A 51 -10.13 -11.17 10.33
N ILE A 52 -9.31 -11.64 9.39
CA ILE A 52 -9.40 -13.02 8.87
C ILE A 52 -9.01 -14.02 9.96
N HIS A 53 -7.91 -13.79 10.67
CA HIS A 53 -7.48 -14.64 11.79
C HIS A 53 -8.60 -14.79 12.83
N GLU A 54 -9.26 -13.68 13.18
CA GLU A 54 -10.35 -13.67 14.14
C GLU A 54 -11.60 -14.38 13.62
N ALA A 55 -11.96 -14.15 12.37
CA ALA A 55 -13.09 -14.85 11.74
C ALA A 55 -12.87 -16.37 11.71
N VAL A 56 -11.68 -16.83 11.33
CA VAL A 56 -11.31 -18.26 11.30
C VAL A 56 -11.35 -18.88 12.70
N ASN A 57 -10.92 -18.13 13.72
CA ASN A 57 -10.88 -18.60 15.11
C ASN A 57 -12.17 -18.31 15.90
N GLY A 58 -13.23 -17.80 15.26
CA GLY A 58 -14.49 -17.46 15.92
C GLY A 58 -14.39 -16.34 16.97
N ILE A 59 -13.34 -15.51 16.88
CA ILE A 59 -13.10 -14.40 17.79
C ILE A 59 -13.93 -13.20 17.31
N THR A 60 -14.85 -12.72 18.16
CA THR A 60 -15.62 -11.50 17.89
C THR A 60 -15.08 -10.38 18.75
N ARG A 61 -14.57 -9.31 18.12
CA ARG A 61 -14.13 -8.10 18.84
C ARG A 61 -15.32 -7.27 19.32
N ASP A 62 -15.26 -6.84 20.57
CA ASP A 62 -16.09 -5.76 21.07
C ASP A 62 -15.40 -4.41 20.80
N PHE A 63 -15.95 -3.64 19.87
CA PHE A 63 -15.47 -2.30 19.55
C PHE A 63 -16.09 -1.22 20.46
N GLY A 64 -16.89 -1.61 21.46
CA GLY A 64 -17.59 -0.70 22.36
C GLY A 64 -18.80 0.00 21.74
N TYR A 65 -19.16 -0.35 20.50
CA TYR A 65 -20.37 0.16 19.86
C TYR A 65 -21.61 -0.53 20.43
N PRO A 66 -22.69 0.22 20.69
CA PRO A 66 -23.94 -0.38 21.14
C PRO A 66 -24.53 -1.24 19.99
N PRO A 67 -25.39 -2.23 20.30
CA PRO A 67 -26.03 -3.03 19.27
C PRO A 67 -26.80 -2.17 18.25
N PRO A 68 -26.91 -2.60 16.99
CA PRO A 68 -27.66 -1.87 15.98
C PRO A 68 -29.08 -1.55 16.45
N ARG A 69 -29.53 -0.30 16.24
CA ARG A 69 -30.88 0.17 16.58
C ARG A 69 -31.24 0.07 18.08
N SER A 70 -30.27 -0.05 18.98
CA SER A 70 -30.49 -0.13 20.44
C SER A 70 -30.82 1.21 21.11
N ARG A 71 -30.58 2.34 20.44
CA ARG A 71 -30.83 3.71 20.96
C ARG A 71 -32.02 4.34 20.26
N SER A 72 -32.79 5.15 20.99
CA SER A 72 -33.78 6.04 20.37
C SER A 72 -33.08 7.13 19.54
N ARG A 73 -33.76 7.64 18.50
CA ARG A 73 -33.19 8.67 17.60
C ARG A 73 -32.69 9.91 18.35
N GLY A 74 -33.44 10.40 19.33
CA GLY A 74 -33.05 11.57 20.12
C GLY A 74 -31.79 11.32 20.97
N ARG A 75 -31.68 10.13 21.58
CA ARG A 75 -30.48 9.75 22.34
C ARG A 75 -29.27 9.58 21.44
N ALA A 76 -29.43 9.02 20.24
CA ALA A 76 -28.35 8.91 19.27
C ALA A 76 -27.82 10.30 18.88
N LEU A 77 -28.71 11.22 18.47
CA LEU A 77 -28.32 12.59 18.13
C LEU A 77 -27.61 13.33 19.26
N LEU A 78 -28.07 13.17 20.51
CA LEU A 78 -27.42 13.78 21.67
C LEU A 78 -26.01 13.23 21.91
N VAL A 79 -25.83 11.92 21.80
CA VAL A 79 -24.51 11.30 21.95
C VAL A 79 -23.58 11.75 20.83
N ASP A 80 -24.04 11.73 19.58
CA ASP A 80 -23.24 12.14 18.42
C ASP A 80 -22.83 13.63 18.52
N ALA A 81 -23.75 14.50 18.96
CA ALA A 81 -23.45 15.91 19.18
C ALA A 81 -22.43 16.11 20.30
N TRP A 82 -22.55 15.35 21.38
CA TRP A 82 -21.62 15.41 22.50
C TRP A 82 -20.23 14.89 22.14
N ASP A 83 -20.14 13.82 21.37
CA ASP A 83 -18.88 13.29 20.86
C ASP A 83 -18.23 14.27 19.87
N ALA A 84 -19.02 14.91 19.00
CA ALA A 84 -18.54 15.98 18.12
C ALA A 84 -17.96 17.16 18.92
N ILE A 85 -18.64 17.60 19.99
CA ILE A 85 -18.15 18.68 20.87
C ILE A 85 -16.85 18.27 21.56
N ARG A 86 -16.77 17.04 22.08
CA ARG A 86 -15.55 16.50 22.71
C ARG A 86 -14.37 16.41 21.74
N GLY A 87 -14.62 16.19 20.45
CA GLY A 87 -13.60 16.13 19.41
C GLY A 87 -13.04 17.50 18.98
N LEU A 88 -13.72 18.61 19.29
CA LEU A 88 -13.30 19.95 18.84
C LEU A 88 -11.85 20.32 19.19
N PRO A 89 -11.32 20.05 20.40
CA PRO A 89 -9.93 20.38 20.72
C PRO A 89 -8.91 19.69 19.80
N GLU A 90 -9.19 18.46 19.37
CA GLU A 90 -8.33 17.73 18.43
C GLU A 90 -8.39 18.35 17.04
N VAL A 91 -9.60 18.73 16.59
CA VAL A 91 -9.80 19.47 15.33
C VAL A 91 -9.04 20.80 15.35
N PHE A 92 -9.11 21.57 16.44
CA PHE A 92 -8.36 22.82 16.59
C PHE A 92 -6.85 22.60 16.57
N ARG A 93 -6.34 21.56 17.25
CA ARG A 93 -4.92 21.20 17.19
C ARG A 93 -4.47 20.81 15.80
N ALA A 94 -5.27 20.00 15.10
CA ALA A 94 -5.00 19.60 13.71
C ALA A 94 -5.00 20.82 12.77
N LEU A 95 -5.91 21.78 12.98
CA LEU A 95 -5.96 23.05 12.24
C LEU A 95 -4.70 23.89 12.47
N ILE A 96 -4.28 24.06 13.72
CA ILE A 96 -3.06 24.80 14.06
C ILE A 96 -1.84 24.11 13.43
N ALA A 97 -1.74 22.78 13.54
CA ALA A 97 -0.66 22.02 12.92
C ALA A 97 -0.64 22.18 11.39
N CYS A 98 -1.81 22.17 10.74
CA CYS A 98 -1.94 22.41 9.31
C CYS A 98 -1.46 23.82 8.91
N ILE A 99 -1.83 24.85 9.69
CA ILE A 99 -1.38 26.23 9.47
C ILE A 99 0.15 26.34 9.63
N MET A 100 0.73 25.74 10.68
CA MET A 100 2.18 25.74 10.91
C MET A 100 2.93 25.08 9.76
N LEU A 101 2.45 23.93 9.26
CA LEU A 101 3.03 23.24 8.10
C LEU A 101 3.03 24.09 6.82
N VAL A 102 1.99 24.90 6.62
CA VAL A 102 1.92 25.82 5.47
C VAL A 102 2.92 26.98 5.64
N LEU A 103 2.98 27.58 6.84
CA LEU A 103 3.88 28.69 7.12
C LEU A 103 5.36 28.30 7.05
N GLU A 104 5.71 27.11 7.51
CA GLU A 104 7.08 26.59 7.41
C GLU A 104 7.47 26.28 5.96
N ARG A 105 6.54 25.81 5.13
CA ARG A 105 6.77 25.61 3.69
C ARG A 105 7.03 26.90 2.93
N ASP A 106 6.35 28.00 3.28
CA ASP A 106 6.60 29.31 2.67
C ASP A 106 8.01 29.85 2.96
N SER A 107 8.63 29.44 4.07
CA SER A 107 10.02 29.81 4.41
C SER A 107 11.09 29.01 3.65
N SER A 108 10.73 27.85 3.08
CA SER A 108 11.66 26.90 2.45
C SER A 108 11.47 26.73 0.94
N ALA A 109 10.50 27.40 0.32
CA ALA A 109 10.17 27.20 -1.08
C ALA A 109 11.11 27.94 -2.05
N LYS A 110 12.16 27.25 -2.53
CA LYS A 110 12.59 27.39 -3.93
C LYS A 110 11.51 26.75 -4.80
N THR A 111 10.70 27.59 -5.43
CA THR A 111 9.60 27.22 -6.31
C THR A 111 10.04 26.27 -7.43
N ARG A 112 9.70 24.98 -7.33
CA ARG A 112 9.55 24.13 -8.52
C ARG A 112 8.11 24.25 -8.98
N THR A 113 7.91 25.05 -10.02
CA THR A 113 6.65 25.14 -10.76
C THR A 113 6.32 23.78 -11.36
N SER A 114 5.33 23.08 -10.80
CA SER A 114 4.66 22.01 -11.52
C SER A 114 3.91 22.65 -12.70
N THR A 115 4.34 22.36 -13.93
CA THR A 115 3.64 22.81 -15.14
C THR A 115 2.20 22.26 -15.10
N PRO A 116 1.16 23.09 -15.22
CA PRO A 116 -0.19 22.58 -15.35
C PRO A 116 -0.29 21.79 -16.65
N SER A 117 -0.40 20.47 -16.54
CA SER A 117 -0.64 19.61 -17.70
C SER A 117 -1.95 20.03 -18.37
N ALA A 118 -1.90 20.15 -19.70
CA ALA A 118 -3.04 20.56 -20.51
C ALA A 118 -4.25 19.68 -20.20
N LYS A 119 -5.42 20.30 -20.04
CA LYS A 119 -6.70 19.58 -19.96
C LYS A 119 -6.92 18.84 -21.28
N SER A 120 -6.47 17.60 -21.35
CA SER A 120 -6.92 16.66 -22.37
C SER A 120 -8.44 16.52 -22.21
N SER A 121 -9.18 16.87 -23.25
CA SER A 121 -10.63 16.71 -23.36
C SER A 121 -11.06 15.28 -23.66
N ARG A 122 -10.14 14.31 -23.59
CA ARG A 122 -10.47 12.90 -23.76
C ARG A 122 -11.22 12.39 -22.54
N SER A 123 -12.25 11.58 -22.78
CA SER A 123 -12.95 10.82 -21.75
C SER A 123 -11.94 10.15 -20.82
N ASP A 124 -12.20 10.24 -19.52
CA ASP A 124 -11.37 9.66 -18.46
C ASP A 124 -11.47 8.13 -18.55
N GLU A 125 -10.64 7.52 -19.41
CA GLU A 125 -10.70 6.10 -19.73
C GLU A 125 -10.32 5.28 -18.48
N PRO A 126 -11.20 4.37 -18.02
CA PRO A 126 -10.85 3.44 -16.96
C PRO A 126 -9.63 2.60 -17.37
N ILE A 127 -8.71 2.38 -16.44
CA ILE A 127 -7.52 1.58 -16.69
C ILE A 127 -7.38 0.47 -15.66
N VAL A 128 -7.05 -0.73 -16.14
CA VAL A 128 -6.53 -1.80 -15.30
C VAL A 128 -5.02 -1.77 -15.40
N VAL A 129 -4.36 -1.47 -14.28
CA VAL A 129 -2.89 -1.39 -14.25
C VAL A 129 -2.32 -2.81 -14.32
N PRO A 130 -1.30 -3.05 -15.16
CA PRO A 130 -0.60 -4.32 -15.20
C PRO A 130 -0.13 -4.75 -13.83
N SER A 131 -0.44 -6.00 -13.48
CA SER A 131 -0.02 -6.58 -12.21
C SER A 131 0.38 -8.03 -12.40
N VAL A 132 1.53 -8.37 -11.82
CA VAL A 132 2.09 -9.71 -11.82
C VAL A 132 2.40 -10.08 -10.37
N THR A 133 2.01 -11.28 -9.97
CA THR A 133 2.37 -11.83 -8.67
C THR A 133 3.25 -13.04 -8.88
N PHE A 134 4.29 -13.17 -8.07
CA PHE A 134 5.19 -14.31 -8.11
C PHE A 134 5.55 -14.73 -6.69
N SER A 135 6.05 -15.95 -6.54
CA SER A 135 6.59 -16.44 -5.27
C SER A 135 7.99 -17.02 -5.44
N CYS A 136 8.83 -16.78 -4.44
CA CYS A 136 10.14 -17.41 -4.31
C CYS A 136 10.10 -18.39 -3.13
N ASP A 137 10.87 -19.47 -3.25
CA ASP A 137 11.14 -20.34 -2.11
C ASP A 137 11.83 -19.54 -0.98
N LEU A 138 11.34 -19.70 0.26
CA LEU A 138 11.84 -18.94 1.40
C LEU A 138 13.29 -19.30 1.74
N ALA A 139 13.70 -20.55 1.57
CA ALA A 139 15.08 -20.96 1.86
C ALA A 139 16.07 -20.36 0.86
N LEU A 140 15.72 -20.34 -0.44
CA LEU A 140 16.51 -19.65 -1.46
C LEU A 140 16.57 -18.14 -1.22
N TRP A 141 15.43 -17.54 -0.84
CA TRP A 141 15.36 -16.13 -0.49
C TRP A 141 16.27 -15.79 0.69
N ASP A 142 16.15 -16.51 1.80
CA ASP A 142 16.93 -16.25 3.02
C ASP A 142 18.43 -16.55 2.81
N ALA A 143 18.77 -17.58 2.03
CA ALA A 143 20.15 -17.82 1.61
C ALA A 143 20.72 -16.61 0.86
N ARG A 144 19.94 -16.02 -0.05
CA ARG A 144 20.37 -14.83 -0.79
C ARG A 144 20.52 -13.59 0.09
N VAL A 145 19.63 -13.42 1.07
CA VAL A 145 19.74 -12.37 2.09
C VAL A 145 21.04 -12.48 2.88
N LEU A 146 21.43 -13.70 3.26
CA LEU A 146 22.67 -13.96 3.99
C LEU A 146 23.91 -13.64 3.15
N GLU A 147 23.95 -14.07 1.89
CA GLU A 147 25.07 -13.82 0.98
C GLU A 147 25.32 -12.33 0.72
N LEU A 148 24.24 -11.55 0.58
CA LEU A 148 24.31 -10.11 0.33
C LEU A 148 24.42 -9.27 1.61
N GLY A 149 24.49 -9.92 2.78
CA GLY A 149 24.61 -9.28 4.06
C GLY A 149 23.46 -8.32 4.35
N GLY A 150 22.21 -8.79 4.35
CA GLY A 150 21.04 -7.92 4.46
C GLY A 150 19.97 -8.37 5.46
N SER A 151 18.75 -7.94 5.17
CA SER A 151 17.52 -8.49 5.75
C SER A 151 16.54 -8.77 4.60
N SER A 152 15.48 -9.55 4.86
CA SER A 152 14.43 -9.76 3.86
C SER A 152 13.83 -8.46 3.33
N ASN A 153 13.63 -7.47 4.20
CA ASN A 153 13.14 -6.15 3.79
C ASN A 153 14.14 -5.46 2.87
N SER A 154 15.44 -5.57 3.18
CA SER A 154 16.49 -4.98 2.36
C SER A 154 16.54 -5.63 0.97
N LEU A 155 16.41 -6.96 0.87
CA LEU A 155 16.37 -7.65 -0.42
C LEU A 155 15.10 -7.30 -1.21
N PHE A 156 13.94 -7.21 -0.54
CA PHE A 156 12.70 -6.76 -1.16
C PHE A 156 12.80 -5.34 -1.73
N VAL A 157 13.35 -4.40 -0.96
CA VAL A 157 13.60 -3.03 -1.43
C VAL A 157 14.63 -3.01 -2.55
N ALA A 158 15.68 -3.84 -2.48
CA ALA A 158 16.68 -3.95 -3.53
C ALA A 158 16.08 -4.39 -4.87
N LEU A 159 15.22 -5.42 -4.86
CA LEU A 159 14.44 -5.84 -6.03
C LEU A 159 13.56 -4.70 -6.56
N ALA A 160 12.85 -4.00 -5.68
CA ALA A 160 12.03 -2.84 -6.07
C ALA A 160 12.87 -1.74 -6.73
N THR A 161 14.03 -1.43 -6.16
CA THR A 161 14.97 -0.42 -6.67
C THR A 161 15.51 -0.82 -8.05
N ARG A 162 15.90 -2.07 -8.26
CA ARG A 162 16.37 -2.54 -9.59
C ARG A 162 15.26 -2.56 -10.63
N LEU A 163 14.05 -2.97 -10.25
CA LEU A 163 12.90 -2.90 -11.14
C LEU A 163 12.59 -1.45 -11.52
N ALA A 164 12.64 -0.52 -10.55
CA ALA A 164 12.47 0.91 -10.81
C ALA A 164 13.51 1.46 -11.78
N GLN A 165 14.77 1.03 -11.66
CA GLN A 165 15.85 1.39 -12.59
C GLN A 165 15.54 0.92 -14.02
N ARG A 166 15.11 -0.34 -14.20
CA ARG A 166 14.76 -0.89 -15.51
C ARG A 166 13.55 -0.17 -16.15
N MET A 167 12.63 0.28 -15.32
CA MET A 167 11.47 1.10 -15.73
C MET A 167 11.81 2.59 -15.94
N GLY A 168 13.06 3.02 -15.72
CA GLY A 168 13.46 4.43 -15.83
C GLY A 168 12.88 5.34 -14.74
N ARG A 169 12.41 4.79 -13.61
CA ARG A 169 11.87 5.54 -12.46
C ARG A 169 13.00 6.00 -11.54
N LEU A 170 13.87 6.86 -12.07
CA LEU A 170 15.03 7.42 -11.37
C LEU A 170 14.85 8.93 -11.17
N SER A 171 15.41 9.45 -10.09
CA SER A 171 15.44 10.90 -9.89
C SER A 171 16.36 11.56 -10.93
N PRO A 172 15.91 12.60 -11.64
CA PRO A 172 16.74 13.29 -12.63
C PRO A 172 17.98 13.99 -12.05
N ALA A 173 18.01 14.23 -10.74
CA ALA A 173 19.08 14.98 -10.09
C ALA A 173 20.33 14.14 -9.82
N ASP A 174 20.16 12.89 -9.41
CA ASP A 174 21.24 12.04 -8.89
C ASP A 174 21.10 10.55 -9.31
N GLY A 175 20.06 10.19 -10.07
CA GLY A 175 19.82 8.80 -10.48
C GLY A 175 19.30 7.88 -9.36
N ALA A 176 19.02 8.39 -8.16
CA ALA A 176 18.53 7.57 -7.05
C ALA A 176 17.04 7.24 -7.20
N VAL A 177 16.63 6.11 -6.61
CA VAL A 177 15.23 5.69 -6.51
C VAL A 177 14.66 6.14 -5.17
N THR A 178 13.51 6.81 -5.19
CA THR A 178 12.80 7.17 -3.96
C THR A 178 11.89 6.02 -3.53
N ILE A 179 12.15 5.42 -2.36
CA ILE A 179 11.39 4.31 -1.80
C ILE A 179 10.51 4.83 -0.68
N THR A 180 9.22 4.48 -0.71
CA THR A 180 8.26 4.75 0.38
C THR A 180 7.76 3.44 0.95
N MET A 181 7.88 3.25 2.27
CA MET A 181 7.43 2.04 2.97
C MET A 181 6.46 2.39 4.09
N PRO A 182 5.27 1.78 4.15
CA PRO A 182 4.38 1.94 5.28
C PRO A 182 4.97 1.28 6.54
N VAL A 183 4.71 1.89 7.69
CA VAL A 183 5.13 1.43 9.01
C VAL A 183 3.89 1.26 9.88
N ASN A 184 3.73 0.08 10.45
CA ASN A 184 2.65 -0.23 11.37
C ASN A 184 2.90 0.45 12.72
N GLU A 185 1.98 1.33 13.13
CA GLU A 185 2.04 2.04 14.42
C GLU A 185 1.21 1.36 15.51
N ARG A 186 0.62 0.19 15.22
CA ARG A 186 -0.21 -0.52 16.19
C ARG A 186 0.61 -0.95 17.39
N THR A 187 -0.02 -0.81 18.55
CA THR A 187 0.41 -1.38 19.83
C THR A 187 -0.60 -2.46 20.27
N ALA A 188 -0.28 -3.18 21.35
CA ALA A 188 -1.18 -4.22 21.86
C ALA A 188 -2.57 -3.64 22.20
N GLY A 189 -3.63 -4.24 21.67
CA GLY A 189 -5.01 -3.78 21.86
C GLY A 189 -5.45 -2.64 20.92
N ASP A 190 -4.63 -2.24 19.95
CA ASP A 190 -5.01 -1.22 18.98
C ASP A 190 -6.09 -1.73 18.01
N LEU A 191 -7.25 -1.07 18.03
CA LEU A 191 -8.43 -1.41 17.22
C LEU A 191 -8.57 -0.56 15.95
N ARG A 192 -7.62 0.34 15.66
CA ARG A 192 -7.67 1.19 14.47
C ARG A 192 -7.62 0.34 13.20
N ALA A 193 -8.54 0.63 12.29
CA ALA A 193 -8.64 -0.08 11.02
C ALA A 193 -7.49 0.28 10.05
N ASN A 194 -7.03 1.53 10.09
CA ASN A 194 -5.83 2.02 9.42
C ASN A 194 -4.90 2.64 10.47
N ALA A 195 -3.74 2.03 10.71
CA ALA A 195 -2.74 2.51 11.67
C ALA A 195 -1.34 2.43 11.05
N LEU A 196 -1.23 3.07 9.89
CA LEU A 196 -0.01 3.14 9.11
C LEU A 196 0.49 4.58 9.05
N THR A 197 1.78 4.73 9.27
CA THR A 197 2.56 5.88 8.80
C THR A 197 3.47 5.41 7.67
N ALA A 198 4.39 6.25 7.20
CA ALA A 198 5.34 5.86 6.17
C ALA A 198 6.71 6.48 6.41
N ILE A 199 7.74 5.74 6.01
CA ILE A 199 9.09 6.26 5.83
C ILE A 199 9.39 6.42 4.34
N THR A 200 10.14 7.46 4.00
CA THR A 200 10.63 7.68 2.64
C THR A 200 12.14 7.87 2.70
N PHE A 201 12.86 7.16 1.83
CA PHE A 201 14.32 7.24 1.73
C PHE A 201 14.76 7.03 0.29
N ARG A 202 16.02 7.37 0.00
CA ARG A 202 16.59 7.28 -1.35
C ARG A 202 17.58 6.13 -1.40
N VAL A 203 17.57 5.40 -2.51
CA VAL A 203 18.44 4.24 -2.71
C VAL A 203 19.14 4.36 -4.06
N ASP A 204 20.45 4.20 -4.05
CA ASP A 204 21.28 4.15 -5.26
C ASP A 204 21.11 2.78 -5.94
N PRO A 205 20.52 2.71 -7.14
CA PRO A 205 20.23 1.45 -7.81
C PRO A 205 21.46 0.67 -8.25
N ASP A 206 22.65 1.28 -8.37
CA ASP A 206 23.85 0.57 -8.83
C ASP A 206 24.52 -0.23 -7.70
N ARG A 207 24.18 0.06 -6.45
CA ARG A 207 24.78 -0.58 -5.28
C ARG A 207 23.95 -1.72 -4.69
N VAL A 208 22.65 -1.79 -5.01
CA VAL A 208 21.72 -2.72 -4.36
C VAL A 208 21.86 -4.20 -4.78
N THR A 209 22.70 -4.51 -5.77
CA THR A 209 22.99 -5.89 -6.18
C THR A 209 24.18 -6.50 -5.46
N THR A 210 24.98 -5.68 -4.78
CA THR A 210 26.24 -6.11 -4.14
C THR A 210 26.23 -5.98 -2.62
N ASP A 211 25.53 -4.98 -2.08
CA ASP A 211 25.50 -4.73 -0.64
C ASP A 211 24.11 -4.25 -0.17
N LEU A 212 23.45 -5.06 0.66
CA LEU A 212 22.14 -4.72 1.25
C LEU A 212 22.26 -3.91 2.56
N GLN A 213 23.45 -3.74 3.12
CA GLN A 213 23.66 -2.95 4.34
C GLN A 213 23.30 -1.48 4.14
N LEU A 214 23.52 -0.93 2.94
CA LEU A 214 23.13 0.44 2.61
C LEU A 214 21.64 0.66 2.82
N ILE A 215 20.80 -0.26 2.33
CA ILE A 215 19.34 -0.17 2.46
C ILE A 215 18.93 -0.31 3.93
N ARG A 216 19.58 -1.24 4.64
CA ARG A 216 19.32 -1.45 6.07
C ARG A 216 19.64 -0.19 6.89
N ASN A 217 20.72 0.50 6.56
CA ASN A 217 21.14 1.72 7.23
C ASN A 217 20.18 2.87 6.95
N GLU A 218 19.82 3.11 5.68
CA GLU A 218 18.83 4.12 5.29
C GLU A 218 17.48 3.87 5.98
N MET A 219 16.95 2.65 5.88
CA MET A 219 15.69 2.27 6.54
C MET A 219 15.76 2.48 8.07
N LYS A 220 16.87 2.12 8.72
CA LYS A 220 17.05 2.33 10.16
C LYS A 220 17.08 3.82 10.51
N GLN A 221 17.77 4.64 9.73
CA GLN A 221 17.83 6.09 9.93
C GLN A 221 16.46 6.73 9.74
N SER A 222 15.71 6.36 8.69
CA SER A 222 14.37 6.89 8.47
C SER A 222 13.37 6.48 9.55
N LEU A 223 13.46 5.24 10.04
CA LEU A 223 12.64 4.80 11.19
C LEU A 223 12.99 5.57 12.46
N ALA A 224 14.28 5.79 12.73
CA ALA A 224 14.71 6.58 13.89
C ALA A 224 14.24 8.05 13.79
N ALA A 225 14.32 8.65 12.61
CA ALA A 225 13.82 10.00 12.35
C ALA A 225 12.30 10.10 12.55
N LEU A 226 11.55 9.10 12.06
CA LEU A 226 10.11 9.02 12.24
C LEU A 226 9.70 8.91 13.71
N HIS A 227 10.46 8.18 14.54
CA HIS A 227 10.23 8.14 15.98
C HIS A 227 10.52 9.48 16.67
N GLY A 228 11.53 10.22 16.20
CA GLY A 228 11.88 11.55 16.75
C GLY A 228 10.89 12.64 16.35
N SER A 229 10.37 12.57 15.12
CA SER A 229 9.40 13.49 14.54
C SER A 229 8.31 12.70 13.80
N PRO A 230 7.17 12.42 14.46
CA PRO A 230 6.05 11.73 13.83
C PRO A 230 5.62 12.42 12.53
N ASN A 231 5.17 11.65 11.55
CA ASN A 231 4.84 12.16 10.21
C ASN A 231 3.82 13.30 10.30
N GLU A 232 4.30 14.52 10.08
CA GLU A 232 3.50 15.71 10.30
C GLU A 232 2.37 15.84 9.27
N LEU A 233 2.51 15.19 8.11
CA LEU A 233 1.47 15.14 7.08
C LEU A 233 0.20 14.40 7.55
N LEU A 234 0.28 13.63 8.63
CA LEU A 234 -0.88 12.97 9.25
C LEU A 234 -1.60 13.86 10.27
N LYS A 235 -0.95 14.93 10.77
CA LYS A 235 -1.54 15.86 11.75
C LYS A 235 -2.86 16.50 11.28
N PRO A 236 -3.06 16.79 9.98
CA PRO A 236 -4.35 17.30 9.48
C PRO A 236 -5.46 16.24 9.32
N LEU A 237 -5.21 14.94 9.55
CA LEU A 237 -6.23 13.89 9.36
C LEU A 237 -7.54 14.14 10.12
N PRO A 238 -7.55 14.64 11.37
CA PRO A 238 -8.80 14.97 12.08
C PRO A 238 -9.65 16.05 11.38
N LEU A 239 -9.08 16.80 10.42
CA LEU A 239 -9.81 17.78 9.61
C LEU A 239 -10.53 17.16 8.41
N ALA A 240 -10.29 15.88 8.10
CA ALA A 240 -10.84 15.24 6.91
C ALA A 240 -12.38 15.34 6.81
N PRO A 241 -13.18 15.15 7.88
CA PRO A 241 -14.64 15.29 7.82
C PRO A 241 -15.11 16.72 7.49
N TYR A 242 -14.29 17.72 7.82
CA TYR A 242 -14.59 19.14 7.62
C TYR A 242 -13.99 19.69 6.32
N THR A 243 -13.17 18.89 5.64
CA THR A 243 -12.45 19.33 4.44
C THR A 243 -13.37 19.21 3.22
N PRO A 244 -13.70 20.32 2.54
CA PRO A 244 -14.50 20.25 1.32
C PRO A 244 -13.82 19.39 0.24
N ARG A 245 -14.60 18.66 -0.56
CA ARG A 245 -14.09 17.75 -1.62
C ARG A 245 -13.10 18.41 -2.58
N TRP A 246 -13.28 19.70 -2.91
CA TRP A 246 -12.34 20.43 -3.77
C TRP A 246 -11.00 20.68 -3.09
N LEU A 247 -11.00 20.94 -1.78
CA LEU A 247 -9.79 21.19 -1.00
C LEU A 247 -9.04 19.89 -0.75
N ALA A 248 -9.76 18.80 -0.43
CA ALA A 248 -9.17 17.46 -0.30
C ALA A 248 -8.43 17.06 -1.60
N ARG A 249 -9.07 17.26 -2.76
CA ARG A 249 -8.44 17.00 -4.07
C ARG A 249 -7.19 17.85 -4.30
N LYS A 250 -7.21 19.13 -3.89
CA LYS A 250 -6.06 20.03 -4.01
C LYS A 250 -4.91 19.64 -3.08
N MET A 251 -5.21 19.25 -1.83
CA MET A 251 -4.21 18.80 -0.86
C MET A 251 -3.58 17.48 -1.27
N ALA A 252 -4.37 16.52 -1.76
CA ALA A 252 -3.86 15.26 -2.30
C ALA A 252 -2.85 15.53 -3.45
N ALA A 253 -3.20 16.41 -4.39
CA ALA A 253 -2.29 16.78 -5.48
C ALA A 253 -0.98 17.43 -5.00
N LEU A 254 -1.02 18.24 -3.93
CA LEU A 254 0.16 18.87 -3.34
C LEU A 254 1.03 17.89 -2.54
N ALA A 255 0.42 16.91 -1.87
CA ALA A 255 1.15 15.85 -1.19
C ALA A 255 1.88 14.92 -2.20
N LEU A 256 1.22 14.62 -3.32
CA LEU A 256 1.77 13.79 -4.41
C LEU A 256 2.95 14.47 -5.14
N GLY A 257 3.00 15.80 -5.19
CA GLY A 257 4.10 16.54 -5.84
C GLY A 257 5.40 16.63 -5.02
N SER A 258 5.49 15.98 -3.85
CA SER A 258 6.62 16.13 -2.93
C SER A 258 7.76 15.12 -3.10
N SER A 259 7.55 14.06 -3.87
CA SER A 259 8.55 13.02 -4.12
C SER A 259 8.70 12.76 -5.62
N ASP A 260 9.93 12.85 -6.14
CA ASP A 260 10.24 12.45 -7.52
C ASP A 260 9.98 10.93 -7.65
N LEU A 261 8.93 10.56 -8.40
CA LEU A 261 8.59 9.19 -8.84
C LEU A 261 8.70 8.11 -7.74
N PRO A 262 7.92 8.20 -6.64
CA PRO A 262 8.05 7.25 -5.55
C PRO A 262 7.73 5.81 -5.98
N VAL A 263 8.46 4.88 -5.38
CA VAL A 263 8.24 3.43 -5.47
C VAL A 263 7.71 2.97 -4.13
N CYS A 264 6.46 2.51 -4.12
CA CYS A 264 5.78 2.08 -2.90
C CYS A 264 6.10 0.61 -2.62
N CYS A 265 6.74 0.34 -1.48
CA CYS A 265 7.14 -0.99 -1.06
C CYS A 265 6.45 -1.34 0.26
N SER A 266 5.38 -2.12 0.20
CA SER A 266 4.63 -2.59 1.37
C SER A 266 5.02 -4.03 1.71
N ASN A 267 5.30 -4.30 2.98
CA ASN A 267 5.64 -5.65 3.44
C ASN A 267 4.92 -6.00 4.74
N VAL A 268 4.14 -7.06 4.72
CA VAL A 268 3.41 -7.60 5.88
C VAL A 268 4.19 -8.66 6.66
N ARG A 269 5.44 -8.94 6.26
CA ARG A 269 6.36 -9.91 6.89
C ARG A 269 5.69 -11.29 6.99
N ASP A 270 5.89 -11.97 8.12
CA ASP A 270 5.36 -13.31 8.39
C ASP A 270 3.86 -13.22 8.68
N LEU A 271 3.09 -13.84 7.79
CA LEU A 271 1.64 -13.95 7.90
C LEU A 271 1.28 -15.20 8.71
N GLY A 272 0.25 -15.10 9.55
CA GLY A 272 -0.24 -16.22 10.35
C GLY A 272 -0.80 -17.34 9.48
N GLN A 273 -0.59 -18.60 9.90
CA GLN A 273 -1.06 -19.78 9.17
C GLN A 273 -2.58 -19.81 8.97
N ASP A 274 -3.35 -19.13 9.82
CA ASP A 274 -4.81 -19.05 9.70
C ASP A 274 -5.26 -18.39 8.40
N LEU A 275 -4.45 -17.52 7.79
CA LEU A 275 -4.73 -16.96 6.46
C LEU A 275 -4.72 -18.01 5.36
N ASN A 276 -3.92 -19.06 5.55
CA ASN A 276 -3.81 -20.16 4.62
C ASN A 276 -4.92 -21.20 4.82
N ARG A 277 -5.73 -21.08 5.88
CA ARG A 277 -6.66 -22.13 6.35
C ARG A 277 -8.09 -21.65 6.51
N ILE A 278 -8.60 -20.93 5.52
CA ILE A 278 -9.94 -20.33 5.58
C ILE A 278 -11.05 -21.39 5.72
N ASP A 279 -10.85 -22.59 5.19
CA ASP A 279 -11.77 -23.74 5.33
C ASP A 279 -11.26 -24.80 6.33
N GLY A 280 -10.19 -24.50 7.06
CA GLY A 280 -9.51 -25.42 7.97
C GLY A 280 -8.40 -26.26 7.35
N THR A 281 -8.20 -26.22 6.03
CA THR A 281 -7.10 -26.92 5.32
C THR A 281 -6.07 -25.95 4.78
N ASP A 282 -4.81 -26.38 4.67
CA ASP A 282 -3.76 -25.52 4.09
C ASP A 282 -3.99 -25.31 2.59
N ALA A 283 -4.13 -24.06 2.18
CA ALA A 283 -4.11 -23.70 0.77
C ALA A 283 -2.72 -23.94 0.17
N ASP A 284 -2.71 -24.48 -1.05
CA ASP A 284 -1.47 -24.66 -1.83
C ASP A 284 -0.83 -23.32 -2.21
N TYR A 285 -1.67 -22.29 -2.35
CA TYR A 285 -1.27 -20.98 -2.85
C TYR A 285 -1.98 -19.85 -2.11
N PHE A 286 -1.20 -18.85 -1.70
CA PHE A 286 -1.70 -17.62 -1.12
C PHE A 286 -0.96 -16.43 -1.72
N SER A 287 -1.71 -15.38 -2.05
CA SER A 287 -1.15 -14.08 -2.38
C SER A 287 -2.13 -12.96 -2.04
N ALA A 288 -1.61 -11.75 -1.91
CA ALA A 288 -2.41 -10.56 -1.76
C ALA A 288 -1.81 -9.43 -2.60
N ARG A 289 -2.68 -8.62 -3.21
CA ARG A 289 -2.29 -7.52 -4.08
C ARG A 289 -3.22 -6.34 -3.87
N LEU A 290 -2.71 -5.14 -4.14
CA LEU A 290 -3.54 -3.93 -4.18
C LEU A 290 -4.03 -3.69 -5.61
N PHE A 291 -5.26 -3.19 -5.70
CA PHE A 291 -5.88 -2.81 -6.97
C PHE A 291 -6.32 -1.36 -6.88
N ASN A 292 -6.10 -0.62 -7.96
CA ASN A 292 -6.63 0.72 -8.09
C ASN A 292 -8.00 0.65 -8.80
N GLN A 293 -9.03 0.18 -8.07
CA GLN A 293 -10.39 0.20 -8.61
C GLN A 293 -10.81 1.65 -8.91
N GLY A 294 -11.38 1.86 -10.09
CA GLY A 294 -11.81 3.19 -10.54
C GLY A 294 -10.67 4.13 -10.93
N ALA A 295 -9.42 3.64 -11.03
CA ALA A 295 -8.34 4.43 -11.61
C ALA A 295 -8.61 4.72 -13.08
N THR A 296 -8.25 5.93 -13.48
CA THR A 296 -8.33 6.36 -14.86
C THR A 296 -6.94 6.60 -15.40
N LYS A 297 -6.75 6.43 -16.70
CA LYS A 297 -5.46 6.65 -17.36
C LYS A 297 -4.91 8.04 -17.04
N GLN A 298 -5.75 9.07 -17.10
CA GLN A 298 -5.36 10.44 -16.80
C GLN A 298 -4.86 10.60 -15.35
N SER A 299 -5.49 9.95 -14.38
CA SER A 299 -5.09 10.03 -12.98
C SER A 299 -3.68 9.45 -12.75
N ILE A 300 -3.38 8.30 -13.35
CA ILE A 300 -2.08 7.62 -13.25
C ILE A 300 -1.00 8.39 -14.01
N GLU A 301 -1.31 8.92 -15.20
CA GLU A 301 -0.35 9.69 -16.00
C GLU A 301 -0.02 11.05 -15.36
N ARG A 302 -0.98 11.67 -14.66
CA ARG A 302 -0.74 12.90 -13.89
C ARG A 302 0.27 12.68 -12.76
N GLU A 303 0.38 11.45 -12.25
CA GLU A 303 1.34 11.04 -11.23
C GLU A 303 2.66 10.53 -11.83
N SER A 304 2.83 10.68 -13.15
CA SER A 304 3.99 10.18 -13.90
C SER A 304 4.14 8.66 -13.81
N GLY A 305 3.01 7.96 -13.81
CA GLY A 305 2.93 6.51 -13.65
C GLY A 305 3.18 6.04 -12.21
N GLN A 306 3.22 4.72 -12.02
CA GLN A 306 3.35 4.13 -10.69
C GLN A 306 4.19 2.86 -10.70
N LEU A 307 4.81 2.57 -9.56
CA LEU A 307 5.38 1.26 -9.27
C LEU A 307 5.08 0.93 -7.81
N TYR A 308 4.29 -0.12 -7.61
CA TYR A 308 3.85 -0.59 -6.32
C TYR A 308 4.24 -2.06 -6.16
N LEU A 309 4.88 -2.40 -5.05
CA LEU A 309 5.22 -3.75 -4.67
C LEU A 309 4.63 -4.06 -3.30
N PHE A 310 4.02 -5.23 -3.18
CA PHE A 310 3.54 -5.79 -1.92
C PHE A 310 4.16 -7.16 -1.71
N SER A 311 4.70 -7.41 -0.51
CA SER A 311 5.29 -8.69 -0.16
C SER A 311 4.74 -9.24 1.15
N GLY A 312 4.70 -10.57 1.25
CA GLY A 312 4.43 -11.30 2.48
C GLY A 312 5.09 -12.68 2.46
N ARG A 313 5.16 -13.30 3.63
CA ARG A 313 5.73 -14.64 3.83
C ARG A 313 4.65 -15.55 4.37
N LEU A 314 4.41 -16.66 3.67
CA LEU A 314 3.45 -17.67 4.11
C LEU A 314 3.81 -19.02 3.49
N ASN A 315 3.59 -20.10 4.24
CA ASN A 315 3.77 -21.49 3.77
C ASN A 315 5.12 -21.77 3.09
N GLY A 316 6.23 -21.30 3.68
CA GLY A 316 7.57 -21.51 3.13
C GLY A 316 7.87 -20.74 1.84
N LYS A 317 7.02 -19.78 1.44
CA LYS A 317 7.21 -18.94 0.26
C LYS A 317 7.23 -17.46 0.64
N VAL A 318 8.00 -16.67 -0.11
CA VAL A 318 7.89 -15.21 -0.15
C VAL A 318 7.11 -14.87 -1.41
N PHE A 319 5.89 -14.34 -1.28
CA PHE A 319 5.16 -13.84 -2.43
C PHE A 319 5.40 -12.34 -2.59
N ILE A 320 5.44 -11.88 -3.84
CA ILE A 320 5.57 -10.47 -4.22
C ILE A 320 4.57 -10.19 -5.33
N SER A 321 3.68 -9.25 -5.09
CA SER A 321 2.77 -8.68 -6.08
C SER A 321 3.28 -7.33 -6.53
N VAL A 322 3.46 -7.18 -7.83
CA VAL A 322 3.91 -5.95 -8.49
C VAL A 322 2.75 -5.39 -9.29
N SER A 323 2.55 -4.08 -9.20
CA SER A 323 1.64 -3.31 -10.05
C SER A 323 2.40 -2.11 -10.60
N SER A 324 2.39 -1.92 -11.91
CA SER A 324 3.26 -0.93 -12.55
C SER A 324 2.62 -0.27 -13.75
N TYR A 325 2.84 1.04 -13.89
CA TYR A 325 2.51 1.81 -15.08
C TYR A 325 3.64 2.78 -15.42
N GLN A 326 4.11 2.75 -16.66
CA GLN A 326 5.14 3.63 -17.20
C GLN A 326 4.57 4.45 -18.36
N LEU A 327 4.85 5.74 -18.39
CA LEU A 327 4.47 6.61 -19.50
C LEU A 327 5.08 6.10 -20.81
N ASP A 328 4.29 6.14 -21.89
CA ASP A 328 4.69 5.78 -23.25
C ASP A 328 5.22 4.34 -23.43
N ALA A 329 4.96 3.44 -22.47
CA ALA A 329 5.29 2.01 -22.55
C ALA A 329 4.07 1.16 -22.97
N GLU A 330 4.30 -0.10 -23.35
CA GLU A 330 3.24 -1.06 -23.67
C GLU A 330 2.28 -1.26 -22.48
N ASN A 331 2.82 -1.30 -21.26
CA ASN A 331 2.06 -1.53 -20.03
C ASN A 331 1.20 -2.80 -20.14
N SER A 332 1.86 -3.93 -20.37
CA SER A 332 1.22 -5.25 -20.37
C SER A 332 1.78 -6.15 -19.28
N ASN A 333 1.00 -7.14 -18.84
CA ASN A 333 1.48 -8.15 -17.87
C ASN A 333 2.69 -8.93 -18.41
N ARG A 334 2.80 -9.11 -19.73
CA ARG A 334 3.94 -9.77 -20.37
C ARG A 334 5.22 -8.95 -20.20
N GLN A 335 5.17 -7.67 -20.56
CA GLN A 335 6.30 -6.76 -20.40
C GLN A 335 6.73 -6.67 -18.93
N LEU A 336 5.76 -6.56 -18.01
CA LEU A 336 6.06 -6.52 -16.57
C LEU A 336 6.71 -7.83 -16.09
N ARG A 337 6.23 -8.99 -16.57
CA ARG A 337 6.82 -10.29 -16.25
C ARG A 337 8.26 -10.41 -16.72
N GLU A 338 8.58 -9.99 -17.94
CA GLU A 338 9.95 -9.99 -18.47
C GLU A 338 10.88 -9.13 -17.61
N LEU A 339 10.45 -7.92 -17.25
CA LEU A 339 11.23 -7.03 -16.36
C LEU A 339 11.44 -7.64 -14.97
N ILE A 340 10.44 -8.34 -14.43
CA ILE A 340 10.54 -9.03 -13.14
C ILE A 340 11.54 -10.20 -13.24
N GLU A 341 11.46 -11.02 -14.28
CA GLU A 341 12.35 -12.16 -14.49
C GLU A 341 13.81 -11.70 -14.64
N GLU A 342 14.07 -10.65 -15.41
CA GLU A 342 15.40 -10.04 -15.49
C GLU A 342 15.88 -9.48 -14.15
N THR A 343 14.98 -8.86 -13.38
CA THR A 343 15.32 -8.32 -12.06
C THR A 343 15.66 -9.44 -11.08
N LEU A 344 14.91 -10.55 -11.09
CA LEU A 344 15.18 -11.71 -10.24
C LEU A 344 16.51 -12.39 -10.60
N ALA A 345 16.87 -12.40 -11.89
CA ALA A 345 18.14 -12.92 -12.37
C ALA A 345 19.35 -12.19 -11.77
N ASP A 346 19.29 -10.86 -11.61
CA ASP A 346 20.35 -10.07 -10.93
C ASP A 346 20.60 -10.56 -9.48
N TYR A 347 19.59 -11.15 -8.84
CA TYR A 347 19.67 -11.67 -7.48
C TYR A 347 19.84 -13.18 -7.42
N ARG A 348 19.95 -13.89 -8.56
CA ARG A 348 20.02 -15.35 -8.62
C ARG A 348 18.82 -16.03 -7.94
N LEU A 349 17.65 -15.38 -8.02
CA LEU A 349 16.40 -15.91 -7.51
C LEU A 349 15.57 -16.49 -8.65
N THR A 350 14.93 -17.61 -8.37
CA THR A 350 13.92 -18.20 -9.25
C THR A 350 12.55 -18.00 -8.63
N ALA A 351 11.56 -17.64 -9.44
CA ALA A 351 10.21 -17.45 -8.96
C ALA A 351 9.19 -18.28 -9.76
N GLU A 352 8.18 -18.76 -9.05
CA GLU A 352 6.96 -19.27 -9.63
C GLU A 352 6.03 -18.07 -9.84
N VAL A 353 5.84 -17.66 -11.09
CA VAL A 353 4.88 -16.60 -11.43
C VAL A 353 3.48 -17.18 -11.34
N PHE A 354 2.63 -16.55 -10.53
CA PHE A 354 1.20 -16.83 -10.56
C PHE A 354 0.65 -16.22 -11.84
N GLY A 355 0.30 -17.05 -12.82
CA GLY A 355 -0.09 -16.58 -14.14
C GLY A 355 0.13 -17.62 -15.21
#